data_AF-A0A917D393-F1
#
_entry.id   AF-A0A917D393-F1
#
_cell.length_a   1.000
_cell.length_b   1.000
_cell.length_c   1.000
_cell.angle_alpha   90.00
_cell.angle_beta   90.00
_cell.angle_gamma   90.00
#
_symmetry.space_group_name_H-M   'P 1'
#
loop_
_entity.id
_entity.type
_entity.pdbx_description
1 polymer ?
#
loop_
_entity_poly.entity_id
_entity_poly.type
_entity_poly.pdbx_seq_one_letter_code
_entity_poly.pdbx_strand_id
1 'polypeptide(L)'
;MELFQCKTYPLNVEDKFNEFLTGGFVAIGYPGLGDLSGLNKQEIRERLERVYHEDPARTRYHLGMVNAFCNTMSPGDFVLIEDRNNGNVHVGMLGAYSFKGDLDDVGLSHQRSVDWKAVIPRSELIPELKEFIRNRPSITQFKHPIEVAKLERYLNQQPAALGIEINELISKALLILAEEMDSKDIERKTRAAIALLQYFKS
;
A
#
# COMPACT_ATOMS: atom_id res chain seq x y z
N MET A 1 -1.60 8.95 -17.76
CA MET A 1 -0.91 8.32 -16.62
C MET A 1 -1.06 9.28 -15.48
N GLU A 2 -1.69 8.81 -14.41
CA GLU A 2 -2.08 9.62 -13.26
C GLU A 2 -1.28 9.18 -12.02
N LEU A 3 -1.32 10.02 -10.99
CA LEU A 3 -0.70 9.74 -9.69
C LEU A 3 -1.78 9.72 -8.61
N PHE A 4 -1.75 8.68 -7.77
CA PHE A 4 -2.66 8.52 -6.66
C PHE A 4 -1.91 8.38 -5.34
N GLN A 5 -2.58 8.71 -4.26
CA GLN A 5 -2.22 8.29 -2.92
C GLN A 5 -3.21 7.21 -2.47
N CYS A 6 -2.67 6.14 -1.91
CA CYS A 6 -3.44 5.17 -1.12
C CYS A 6 -3.01 5.23 0.35
N LYS A 7 -3.96 5.20 1.26
CA LYS A 7 -3.68 4.93 2.68
C LYS A 7 -3.57 3.43 2.89
N THR A 8 -2.76 3.04 3.86
CA THR A 8 -2.44 1.64 4.16
C THR A 8 -3.37 1.02 5.19
N TYR A 9 -4.39 1.72 5.66
CA TYR A 9 -5.36 1.24 6.66
C TYR A 9 -6.77 1.16 6.05
N PRO A 10 -7.06 0.17 5.19
CA PRO A 10 -8.31 0.10 4.41
C PRO A 10 -9.59 0.08 5.27
N LEU A 11 -9.53 -0.42 6.50
CA LEU A 11 -10.66 -0.42 7.44
C LEU A 11 -10.60 0.70 8.49
N ASN A 12 -9.60 1.58 8.45
CA ASN A 12 -9.29 2.56 9.50
C ASN A 12 -9.02 1.95 10.89
N VAL A 13 -8.61 0.68 10.96
CA VAL A 13 -8.29 -0.03 12.21
C VAL A 13 -6.80 -0.31 12.31
N GLU A 14 -6.28 -1.14 11.41
CA GLU A 14 -4.88 -1.59 11.40
C GLU A 14 -4.16 -1.10 10.15
N ASP A 15 -2.86 -0.82 10.29
CA ASP A 15 -1.97 -0.51 9.18
C ASP A 15 -1.55 -1.79 8.46
N LYS A 16 -1.78 -1.85 7.14
CA LYS A 16 -1.49 -2.96 6.23
C LYS A 16 -0.31 -2.69 5.31
N PHE A 17 0.54 -1.73 5.69
CA PHE A 17 1.71 -1.33 4.90
C PHE A 17 2.60 -2.52 4.51
N ASN A 18 2.92 -3.40 5.45
CA ASN A 18 3.81 -4.53 5.18
C ASN A 18 3.17 -5.55 4.24
N GLU A 19 1.89 -5.86 4.42
CA GLU A 19 1.14 -6.74 3.52
C GLU A 19 1.08 -6.15 2.10
N PHE A 20 0.94 -4.83 1.96
CA PHE A 20 0.92 -4.16 0.65
C PHE A 20 2.28 -4.24 -0.04
N LEU A 21 3.37 -4.00 0.70
CA LEU A 21 4.71 -4.09 0.15
C LEU A 21 5.10 -5.51 -0.22
N THR A 22 5.00 -6.44 0.72
CA THR A 22 5.42 -7.84 0.52
C THR A 22 4.53 -8.57 -0.47
N GLY A 23 3.23 -8.29 -0.46
CA GLY A 23 2.25 -8.89 -1.38
C GLY A 23 2.20 -8.24 -2.75
N GLY A 24 2.84 -7.07 -2.94
CA GLY A 24 2.82 -6.35 -4.22
C GLY A 24 1.42 -5.89 -4.62
N PHE A 25 0.66 -5.32 -3.69
CA PHE A 25 -0.68 -4.81 -3.96
C PHE A 25 -1.05 -3.61 -3.06
N VAL A 26 -2.13 -2.92 -3.41
CA VAL A 26 -2.84 -2.00 -2.52
C VAL A 26 -4.31 -2.40 -2.44
N ALA A 27 -4.96 -2.15 -1.31
CA ALA A 27 -6.37 -2.43 -1.09
C ALA A 27 -7.11 -1.22 -0.50
N ILE A 28 -8.43 -1.16 -0.70
CA ILE A 28 -9.27 -0.02 -0.27
C ILE A 28 -10.26 -0.33 0.85
N GLY A 29 -10.39 -1.58 1.28
CA GLY A 29 -11.43 -1.98 2.22
C GLY A 29 -12.78 -2.07 1.53
N TYR A 30 -13.82 -1.63 2.22
CA TYR A 30 -15.23 -1.73 1.83
C TYR A 30 -15.83 -3.15 1.82
N PRO A 31 -15.80 -3.86 2.97
CA PRO A 31 -16.40 -5.19 3.09
C PRO A 31 -17.90 -5.17 2.78
N GLY A 32 -18.39 -6.25 2.18
CA GLY A 32 -19.80 -6.48 1.86
C GLY A 32 -20.24 -5.94 0.49
N LEU A 33 -19.40 -5.19 -0.20
CA LEU A 33 -19.72 -4.70 -1.55
C LEU A 33 -19.71 -5.83 -2.60
N GLY A 34 -18.97 -6.91 -2.38
CA GLY A 34 -18.77 -7.96 -3.39
C GLY A 34 -17.97 -7.44 -4.59
N ASP A 35 -17.78 -8.26 -5.62
CA ASP A 35 -16.98 -7.87 -6.80
C ASP A 35 -17.56 -6.64 -7.52
N LEU A 36 -16.73 -5.63 -7.75
CA LEU A 36 -17.08 -4.38 -8.43
C LEU A 36 -16.55 -4.31 -9.87
N SER A 37 -15.96 -5.40 -10.37
CA SER A 37 -15.41 -5.48 -11.73
C SER A 37 -16.45 -5.07 -12.78
N GLY A 38 -16.13 -4.05 -13.57
CA GLY A 38 -16.98 -3.57 -14.67
C GLY A 38 -18.21 -2.76 -14.25
N LEU A 39 -18.45 -2.55 -12.95
CA LEU A 39 -19.57 -1.73 -12.49
C LEU A 39 -19.30 -0.24 -12.71
N ASN A 40 -20.30 0.46 -13.22
CA ASN A 40 -20.24 1.89 -13.40
C ASN A 40 -20.49 2.65 -12.07
N LYS A 41 -20.25 3.96 -12.08
CA LYS A 41 -20.38 4.81 -10.88
C LYS A 41 -21.76 4.77 -10.23
N GLN A 42 -22.83 4.63 -11.00
CA GLN A 42 -24.19 4.55 -10.46
C GLN A 42 -24.44 3.19 -9.79
N GLU A 43 -23.98 2.09 -10.40
CA GLU A 43 -24.08 0.75 -9.82
C GLU A 43 -23.28 0.63 -8.51
N ILE A 44 -22.07 1.21 -8.46
CA ILE A 44 -21.27 1.29 -7.22
C ILE A 44 -22.01 2.09 -6.15
N ARG A 45 -22.68 3.20 -6.51
CA ARG A 45 -23.48 4.00 -5.57
C ARG A 45 -24.60 3.16 -4.95
N GLU A 46 -25.37 2.45 -5.78
CA GLU A 46 -26.48 1.61 -5.32
C GLU A 46 -25.99 0.50 -4.39
N ARG A 47 -24.80 -0.05 -4.64
CA ARG A 47 -24.18 -1.04 -3.75
C ARG A 47 -23.80 -0.45 -2.39
N LEU A 48 -23.18 0.73 -2.39
CA LEU A 48 -22.83 1.45 -1.16
C LEU A 48 -24.08 1.78 -0.32
N GLU A 49 -25.13 2.30 -0.95
CA GLU A 49 -26.40 2.64 -0.28
C GLU A 49 -27.09 1.41 0.33
N ARG A 50 -27.00 0.26 -0.36
CA ARG A 50 -27.56 -1.01 0.11
C ARG A 50 -26.78 -1.61 1.28
N VAL A 51 -25.46 -1.44 1.34
CA VAL A 51 -24.61 -2.13 2.33
C VAL A 51 -24.39 -1.29 3.58
N TYR A 52 -24.11 0.01 3.43
CA TYR A 52 -23.73 0.86 4.56
C TYR A 52 -24.87 1.72 5.12
N HIS A 53 -25.95 1.92 4.36
CA HIS A 53 -27.13 2.69 4.80
C HIS A 53 -26.80 4.09 5.37
N GLU A 54 -25.78 4.74 4.83
CA GLU A 54 -25.32 6.05 5.30
C GLU A 54 -26.13 7.22 4.73
N ASP A 55 -25.93 8.40 5.31
CA ASP A 55 -26.51 9.63 4.77
C ASP A 55 -25.94 9.97 3.38
N PRO A 56 -26.69 10.73 2.55
CA PRO A 56 -26.27 11.02 1.17
C PRO A 56 -24.90 11.71 1.04
N ALA A 57 -24.45 12.47 2.04
CA ALA A 57 -23.14 13.12 1.98
C ALA A 57 -22.01 12.12 2.21
N ARG A 58 -22.15 11.21 3.18
CA ARG A 58 -21.21 10.10 3.40
C ARG A 58 -21.16 9.15 2.22
N THR A 59 -22.31 8.74 1.68
CA THR A 59 -22.36 7.90 0.48
C THR A 59 -21.61 8.55 -0.69
N ARG A 60 -21.78 9.86 -0.92
CA ARG A 60 -21.02 10.59 -1.97
C ARG A 60 -19.52 10.59 -1.71
N TYR A 61 -19.10 10.74 -0.46
CA TYR A 61 -17.69 10.69 -0.06
C TYR A 61 -17.07 9.32 -0.35
N HIS A 62 -17.72 8.24 0.09
CA HIS A 62 -17.26 6.86 -0.14
C HIS A 62 -17.29 6.49 -1.63
N LEU A 63 -18.35 6.88 -2.34
CA LEU A 63 -18.46 6.67 -3.78
C LEU A 63 -17.29 7.29 -4.54
N GLY A 64 -16.82 8.48 -4.14
CA GLY A 64 -15.65 9.11 -4.74
C GLY A 64 -14.41 8.21 -4.69
N MET A 65 -14.12 7.63 -3.52
CA MET A 65 -12.95 6.76 -3.32
C MET A 65 -13.11 5.41 -4.02
N VAL A 66 -14.25 4.73 -3.85
CA VAL A 66 -14.49 3.41 -4.45
C VAL A 66 -14.49 3.49 -5.98
N ASN A 67 -15.17 4.50 -6.54
CA ASN A 67 -15.16 4.71 -7.99
C ASN A 67 -13.77 5.11 -8.51
N ALA A 68 -13.02 5.93 -7.77
CA ALA A 68 -11.66 6.27 -8.16
C ALA A 68 -10.78 5.02 -8.26
N PHE A 69 -10.86 4.13 -7.26
CA PHE A 69 -10.09 2.89 -7.25
C PHE A 69 -10.53 1.90 -8.33
N CYS A 70 -11.83 1.70 -8.54
CA CYS A 70 -12.32 0.69 -9.50
C CYS A 70 -12.23 1.18 -10.95
N ASN A 71 -12.62 2.44 -11.21
CA ASN A 71 -12.90 2.93 -12.55
C ASN A 71 -11.98 4.06 -13.04
N THR A 72 -11.39 4.86 -12.14
CA THR A 72 -10.50 5.97 -12.54
C THR A 72 -9.05 5.52 -12.65
N MET A 73 -8.55 4.77 -11.66
CA MET A 73 -7.22 4.17 -11.72
C MET A 73 -7.15 3.16 -12.86
N SER A 74 -6.03 3.17 -13.58
CA SER A 74 -5.74 2.25 -14.68
C SER A 74 -4.37 1.59 -14.52
N PRO A 75 -4.16 0.40 -15.10
CA PRO A 75 -2.81 -0.16 -15.20
C PRO A 75 -1.85 0.85 -15.83
N GLY A 76 -0.68 1.02 -15.22
CA GLY A 76 0.33 2.01 -15.62
C GLY A 76 0.27 3.34 -14.85
N ASP A 77 -0.81 3.63 -14.12
CA ASP A 77 -0.82 4.77 -13.19
C ASP A 77 0.10 4.53 -11.99
N PHE A 78 0.51 5.59 -11.31
CA PHE A 78 1.36 5.51 -10.13
C PHE A 78 0.56 5.63 -8.83
N VAL A 79 1.03 4.96 -7.78
CA VAL A 79 0.51 5.06 -6.42
C VAL A 79 1.63 5.39 -5.43
N LEU A 80 1.30 6.28 -4.48
CA LEU A 80 2.10 6.56 -3.30
C LEU A 80 1.44 5.95 -2.06
N ILE A 81 2.22 5.21 -1.28
CA ILE A 81 1.88 4.86 0.09
C ILE A 81 2.98 5.36 1.03
N GLU A 82 2.62 5.74 2.25
CA GLU A 82 3.56 6.22 3.25
C GLU A 82 3.74 5.18 4.35
N ASP A 83 4.99 4.82 4.63
CA ASP A 83 5.37 4.11 5.84
C ASP A 83 5.24 5.07 7.03
N ARG A 84 4.27 4.82 7.90
CA ARG A 84 4.00 5.69 9.05
C ARG A 84 5.06 5.60 10.15
N ASN A 85 5.90 4.57 10.14
CA ASN A 85 6.92 4.36 11.15
C ASN A 85 8.16 5.22 10.92
N ASN A 86 8.56 5.41 9.66
CA ASN A 86 9.77 6.16 9.30
C ASN A 86 9.51 7.35 8.35
N GLY A 87 8.29 7.49 7.82
CA GLY A 87 7.88 8.55 6.89
C GLY A 87 8.29 8.32 5.44
N ASN A 88 8.93 7.20 5.11
CA ASN A 88 9.30 6.90 3.73
C ASN A 88 8.06 6.75 2.86
N VAL A 89 8.15 7.25 1.63
CA VAL A 89 7.06 7.16 0.65
C VAL A 89 7.45 6.20 -0.45
N HIS A 90 6.66 5.15 -0.59
CA HIS A 90 6.86 4.11 -1.58
C HIS A 90 6.08 4.47 -2.83
N VAL A 91 6.77 4.43 -3.97
CA VAL A 91 6.22 4.69 -5.30
C VAL A 91 6.05 3.35 -5.99
N GLY A 92 4.83 3.05 -6.45
CA GLY A 92 4.54 1.85 -7.20
C GLY A 92 3.74 2.14 -8.45
N MET A 93 3.88 1.28 -9.46
CA MET A 93 3.07 1.30 -10.67
C MET A 93 1.91 0.33 -10.52
N LEU A 94 0.69 0.83 -10.69
CA LEU A 94 -0.54 0.07 -10.57
C LEU A 94 -0.72 -0.91 -11.73
N GLY A 95 -1.26 -2.08 -11.42
CA GLY A 95 -1.78 -3.03 -12.39
C GLY A 95 -3.31 -3.11 -12.35
N ALA A 96 -3.82 -4.27 -12.77
CA ALA A 96 -5.26 -4.51 -12.85
C ALA A 96 -5.94 -4.58 -11.48
N TYR A 97 -7.22 -4.22 -11.45
CA TYR A 97 -8.10 -4.49 -10.32
C TYR A 97 -8.41 -5.99 -10.23
N SER A 98 -8.53 -6.50 -9.01
CA SER A 98 -8.99 -7.85 -8.72
C SER A 98 -9.81 -7.89 -7.43
N PHE A 99 -10.73 -8.85 -7.37
CA PHE A 99 -11.54 -9.12 -6.18
C PHE A 99 -11.18 -10.47 -5.56
N LYS A 100 -10.87 -10.47 -4.26
CA LYS A 100 -10.56 -11.65 -3.44
C LYS A 100 -11.57 -11.77 -2.32
N GLY A 101 -12.70 -12.39 -2.61
CA GLY A 101 -13.85 -12.44 -1.68
C GLY A 101 -13.56 -13.16 -0.36
N ASP A 102 -12.57 -14.04 -0.32
CA ASP A 102 -12.06 -14.69 0.90
C ASP A 102 -11.36 -13.74 1.87
N LEU A 103 -10.98 -12.55 1.41
CA LEU A 103 -10.31 -11.52 2.21
C LEU A 103 -11.23 -10.32 2.55
N ASP A 104 -12.54 -10.46 2.36
CA ASP A 104 -13.50 -9.37 2.56
C ASP A 104 -13.58 -8.94 4.03
N ASP A 105 -13.66 -9.90 4.95
CA ASP A 105 -13.76 -9.65 6.40
C ASP A 105 -12.56 -8.88 6.97
N VAL A 106 -11.40 -8.97 6.32
CA VAL A 106 -10.17 -8.24 6.71
C VAL A 106 -9.95 -6.98 5.88
N GLY A 107 -10.89 -6.60 5.01
CA GLY A 107 -10.84 -5.39 4.19
C GLY A 107 -9.79 -5.42 3.09
N LEU A 108 -9.39 -6.61 2.65
CA LEU A 108 -8.39 -6.79 1.60
C LEU A 108 -8.98 -7.41 0.32
N SER A 109 -10.30 -7.46 0.18
CA SER A 109 -10.94 -8.06 -0.99
C SER A 109 -10.77 -7.24 -2.27
N HIS A 110 -10.83 -5.92 -2.17
CA HIS A 110 -10.66 -5.01 -3.30
C HIS A 110 -9.19 -4.62 -3.49
N GLN A 111 -8.49 -5.25 -4.44
CA GLN A 111 -7.05 -5.07 -4.63
C GLN A 111 -6.70 -4.53 -6.02
N ARG A 112 -5.57 -3.81 -6.10
CA ARG A 112 -4.81 -3.60 -7.33
C ARG A 112 -3.39 -4.06 -7.13
N SER A 113 -2.86 -4.85 -8.05
CA SER A 113 -1.45 -5.24 -8.02
C SER A 113 -0.56 -4.00 -8.16
N VAL A 114 0.62 -4.04 -7.56
CA VAL A 114 1.59 -2.94 -7.58
C VAL A 114 2.98 -3.49 -7.84
N ASP A 115 3.64 -2.89 -8.82
CA ASP A 115 5.06 -3.08 -9.08
C ASP A 115 5.82 -1.91 -8.45
N TRP A 116 6.40 -2.13 -7.26
CA TRP A 116 7.10 -1.11 -6.47
C TRP A 116 8.39 -0.67 -7.15
N LYS A 117 8.53 0.64 -7.37
CA LYS A 117 9.60 1.23 -8.20
C LYS A 117 10.65 2.00 -7.42
N ALA A 118 10.25 2.71 -6.36
CA ALA A 118 11.16 3.56 -5.61
C ALA A 118 10.69 3.76 -4.18
N VAL A 119 11.62 4.15 -3.31
CA VAL A 119 11.37 4.60 -1.94
C VAL A 119 11.99 5.98 -1.80
N ILE A 120 11.22 6.94 -1.32
CA ILE A 120 11.62 8.34 -1.20
C ILE A 120 11.48 8.77 0.27
N PRO A 121 12.56 9.20 0.93
CA PRO A 121 12.44 9.81 2.25
C PRO A 121 11.51 11.02 2.21
N ARG A 122 10.62 11.18 3.20
CA ARG A 122 9.66 12.30 3.23
C ARG A 122 10.33 13.67 3.07
N SER A 123 11.52 13.82 3.63
CA SER A 123 12.34 15.03 3.57
C SER A 123 12.71 15.43 2.13
N GLU A 124 12.90 14.45 1.25
CA GLU A 124 13.35 14.62 -0.14
C GLU A 124 12.21 14.87 -1.13
N LEU A 125 10.95 14.67 -0.70
CA LEU A 125 9.79 15.01 -1.53
C LEU A 125 9.73 16.51 -1.83
N ILE A 126 9.32 16.83 -3.05
CA ILE A 126 8.98 18.20 -3.43
C ILE A 126 7.76 18.71 -2.64
N PRO A 127 7.60 20.03 -2.45
CA PRO A 127 6.50 20.60 -1.67
C PRO A 127 5.10 20.13 -2.09
N GLU A 128 4.86 20.01 -3.39
CA GLU A 128 3.59 19.58 -3.98
C GLU A 128 3.23 18.16 -3.57
N LEU A 129 4.21 17.24 -3.56
CA LEU A 129 4.01 15.87 -3.09
C LEU A 129 3.85 15.80 -1.58
N LYS A 130 4.58 16.62 -0.81
CA LYS A 130 4.42 16.71 0.65
C LYS A 130 3.01 17.16 1.04
N GLU A 131 2.44 18.11 0.32
CA GLU A 131 1.06 18.54 0.50
C GLU A 131 0.08 17.45 0.06
N PHE A 132 0.32 16.85 -1.12
CA PHE A 132 -0.52 15.79 -1.66
C PHE A 132 -0.65 14.60 -0.70
N ILE A 133 0.44 14.08 -0.14
CA ILE A 133 0.36 12.92 0.76
C ILE A 133 -0.29 13.22 2.12
N ARG A 134 -0.52 14.49 2.48
CA ARG A 134 -1.24 14.86 3.71
C ARG A 134 -2.75 14.72 3.57
N ASN A 135 -3.26 14.47 2.36
CA ASN A 135 -4.69 14.27 2.16
C ASN A 135 -5.20 13.15 3.06
N ARG A 136 -6.35 13.38 3.69
CA ARG A 136 -6.97 12.43 4.63
C ARG A 136 -7.70 11.25 3.97
N PRO A 137 -8.40 11.43 2.82
CA PRO A 137 -9.11 10.32 2.18
C PRO A 137 -8.20 9.14 1.87
N SER A 138 -8.76 7.93 1.95
CA SER A 138 -8.02 6.68 1.69
C SER A 138 -7.45 6.64 0.28
N ILE A 139 -8.16 7.25 -0.67
CA ILE A 139 -7.75 7.42 -2.07
C ILE A 139 -7.82 8.90 -2.43
N THR A 140 -6.73 9.44 -2.97
CA THR A 140 -6.70 10.80 -3.52
C THR A 140 -5.93 10.80 -4.84
N GLN A 141 -6.46 11.47 -5.87
CA GLN A 141 -5.74 11.72 -7.12
C GLN A 141 -4.93 13.01 -7.02
N PHE A 142 -3.70 13.00 -7.54
CA PHE A 142 -2.88 14.19 -7.66
C PHE A 142 -3.51 15.15 -8.67
N LYS A 143 -3.70 16.41 -8.28
CA LYS A 143 -4.50 17.37 -9.07
C LYS A 143 -3.72 17.98 -10.24
N HIS A 144 -2.41 17.82 -10.26
CA HIS A 144 -1.54 18.38 -11.29
C HIS A 144 -1.13 17.27 -12.27
N PRO A 145 -0.71 17.64 -13.51
CA PRO A 145 -0.07 16.71 -14.41
C PRO A 145 1.08 15.98 -13.71
N ILE A 146 1.26 14.69 -14.03
CA ILE A 146 2.22 13.83 -13.32
C ILE A 146 3.66 14.33 -13.43
N GLU A 147 4.00 15.08 -14.47
CA GLU A 147 5.31 15.71 -14.66
C GLU A 147 5.65 16.70 -13.54
N VAL A 148 4.64 17.32 -12.91
CA VAL A 148 4.83 18.20 -11.75
C VAL A 148 5.33 17.42 -10.54
N ALA A 149 4.94 16.15 -10.41
CA ALA A 149 5.40 15.27 -9.33
C ALA A 149 6.89 14.94 -9.43
N LYS A 150 7.51 15.14 -10.61
CA LYS A 150 8.95 14.91 -10.86
C LYS A 150 9.41 13.51 -10.44
N LEU A 151 8.54 12.51 -10.64
CA LEU A 151 8.80 11.14 -10.21
C LEU A 151 10.00 10.52 -10.94
N GLU A 152 10.28 10.96 -12.16
CA GLU A 152 11.43 10.52 -12.96
C GLU A 152 12.77 10.68 -12.22
N ARG A 153 12.87 11.66 -11.31
CA ARG A 153 14.06 11.89 -10.49
C ARG A 153 14.34 10.76 -9.51
N TYR A 154 13.30 10.05 -9.10
CA TYR A 154 13.37 8.96 -8.12
C TYR A 154 13.30 7.59 -8.81
N LEU A 155 12.54 7.49 -9.91
CA LEU A 155 12.43 6.24 -10.68
C LEU A 155 13.73 5.90 -11.43
N ASN A 156 14.50 6.90 -11.86
CA ASN A 156 15.80 6.70 -12.53
C ASN A 156 16.96 6.53 -11.55
N GLN A 157 16.75 6.78 -10.26
CA GLN A 157 17.68 6.37 -9.23
C GLN A 157 17.46 4.88 -9.02
N GLN A 158 18.22 4.05 -9.74
CA GLN A 158 18.31 2.62 -9.43
C GLN A 158 18.52 2.47 -7.92
N PRO A 159 17.63 1.80 -7.18
CA PRO A 159 17.91 1.39 -5.82
C PRO A 159 18.78 0.12 -5.86
N ALA A 160 19.89 0.14 -6.60
CA ALA A 160 20.65 -1.07 -6.88
C ALA A 160 21.85 -1.27 -5.92
N ALA A 161 22.42 -0.22 -5.34
CA ALA A 161 23.55 -0.40 -4.42
C ALA A 161 23.08 -0.62 -2.98
N LEU A 162 22.34 0.33 -2.41
CA LEU A 162 21.91 0.27 -1.01
C LEU A 162 20.83 -0.78 -0.74
N GLY A 163 19.85 -0.95 -1.63
CA GLY A 163 18.75 -1.90 -1.43
C GLY A 163 19.18 -3.36 -1.60
N ILE A 164 20.07 -3.63 -2.56
CA ILE A 164 20.65 -4.98 -2.76
C ILE A 164 21.61 -5.30 -1.61
N GLU A 165 22.48 -4.37 -1.19
CA GLU A 165 23.34 -4.58 -0.02
C GLU A 165 22.55 -4.78 1.27
N ILE A 166 21.47 -4.01 1.50
CA ILE A 166 20.61 -4.16 2.68
C ILE A 166 19.88 -5.50 2.63
N ASN A 167 19.30 -5.90 1.50
CA ASN A 167 18.63 -7.19 1.38
C ASN A 167 19.61 -8.36 1.51
N GLU A 168 20.82 -8.24 0.97
CA GLU A 168 21.90 -9.21 1.20
C GLU A 168 22.30 -9.27 2.66
N LEU A 169 22.41 -8.12 3.35
CA LEU A 169 22.77 -8.05 4.75
C LEU A 169 21.67 -8.63 5.65
N ILE A 170 20.41 -8.35 5.35
CA ILE A 170 19.24 -8.95 6.03
C ILE A 170 19.22 -10.45 5.78
N SER A 171 19.45 -10.90 4.55
CA SER A 171 19.52 -12.34 4.22
C SER A 171 20.64 -13.05 5.00
N LYS A 172 21.82 -12.42 5.08
CA LYS A 172 22.95 -12.92 5.90
C LYS A 172 22.59 -12.95 7.39
N ALA A 173 21.95 -11.90 7.90
CA ALA A 173 21.52 -11.85 9.30
C ALA A 173 20.47 -12.93 9.62
N LEU A 174 19.50 -13.16 8.73
CA LEU A 174 18.49 -14.20 8.89
C LEU A 174 19.11 -15.60 8.84
N LEU A 175 20.09 -15.85 7.97
CA LEU A 175 20.83 -17.11 7.93
C LEU A 175 21.59 -17.37 9.23
N ILE A 176 22.28 -16.36 9.76
CA ILE A 176 22.99 -16.48 11.05
C ILE A 176 21.99 -16.81 12.16
N LEU A 177 20.86 -16.09 12.23
CA LEU A 177 19.84 -16.36 13.25
C LEU A 177 19.23 -17.77 13.09
N ALA A 178 19.05 -18.26 11.86
CA ALA A 178 18.57 -19.61 11.61
C ALA A 178 19.58 -20.67 12.09
N GLU A 179 20.88 -20.50 11.87
CA GLU A 179 21.91 -21.41 12.39
C GLU A 179 21.96 -21.39 13.93
N GLU A 180 21.79 -20.23 14.55
CA GLU A 180 21.78 -20.08 16.02
C GLU A 180 20.59 -20.78 16.69
N MET A 181 19.48 -21.02 15.98
CA MET A 181 18.34 -21.79 16.51
C MET A 181 18.70 -23.24 16.83
N ASP A 182 19.69 -23.80 16.13
CA ASP A 182 20.19 -25.17 16.33
C ASP A 182 21.35 -25.23 17.33
N SER A 183 21.77 -24.10 17.89
CA SER A 183 22.86 -24.03 18.86
C SER A 183 22.58 -24.87 20.12
N LYS A 184 23.63 -25.43 20.72
CA LYS A 184 23.54 -26.11 22.03
C LYS A 184 23.53 -25.12 23.20
N ASP A 185 23.87 -23.87 22.94
CA ASP A 185 23.83 -22.77 23.90
C ASP A 185 22.41 -22.20 23.99
N ILE A 186 21.80 -22.34 25.18
CA ILE A 186 20.41 -21.96 25.43
C ILE A 186 20.20 -20.44 25.26
N GLU A 187 21.20 -19.62 25.58
CA GLU A 187 21.08 -18.16 25.55
C GLU A 187 21.17 -17.64 24.12
N ARG A 188 22.08 -18.21 23.32
CA ARG A 188 22.17 -17.91 21.89
C ARG A 188 20.90 -18.32 21.14
N LYS A 189 20.40 -19.53 21.38
CA LYS A 189 19.14 -20.02 20.82
C LYS A 189 17.95 -19.13 21.17
N THR A 190 17.84 -18.73 22.44
CA THR A 190 16.72 -17.89 22.90
C THR A 190 16.77 -16.50 22.26
N ARG A 191 17.96 -15.89 22.16
CA ARG A 191 18.11 -14.59 21.49
C ARG A 191 17.77 -14.65 20.01
N ALA A 192 18.18 -15.71 19.32
CA ALA A 192 17.84 -15.92 17.91
C ALA A 192 16.32 -16.04 17.70
N ALA A 193 15.65 -16.83 18.54
CA ALA A 193 14.19 -16.98 18.50
C ALA A 193 13.46 -15.64 18.71
N ILE A 194 13.88 -14.85 19.71
CA ILE A 194 13.29 -13.53 19.98
C ILE A 194 13.47 -12.57 18.79
N ALA A 195 14.68 -12.50 18.23
CA ALA A 195 14.99 -11.61 17.11
C ALA A 195 14.17 -11.97 15.86
N LEU A 196 14.04 -13.27 15.54
CA LEU A 196 13.20 -13.73 14.43
C LEU A 196 11.71 -13.40 14.67
N LEU A 197 11.20 -13.65 15.88
CA LEU A 197 9.81 -13.31 16.22
C LEU A 197 9.52 -11.82 16.13
N GLN A 198 10.49 -10.96 16.45
CA GLN A 198 10.35 -9.52 16.29
C GLN A 198 10.36 -9.12 14.81
N TYR A 199 11.27 -9.67 14.02
CA TYR A 199 11.34 -9.42 12.58
C TYR A 199 10.06 -9.79 11.83
N PHE A 200 9.42 -10.93 12.17
CA PHE A 200 8.17 -11.34 11.54
C PHE A 200 6.92 -10.61 12.06
N LYS A 201 7.04 -9.83 13.14
CA LYS A 201 5.95 -8.99 13.68
C LYS A 201 5.99 -7.56 13.13
N SER A 202 7.16 -7.10 12.68
CA SER A 202 7.39 -5.79 12.08
C SER A 202 7.07 -5.73 10.60
#